data_AF-A0A0T6AHU0-F1
#
_entry.id   AF-A0A0T6AHU0-F1
#
_cell.length_a   1.000
_cell.length_b   1.000
_cell.length_c   1.000
_cell.angle_alpha   90.00
_cell.angle_beta   90.00
_cell.angle_gamma   90.00
#
_symmetry.space_group_name_H-M   'P 1'
#
loop_
_entity.id
_entity.type
_entity.pdbx_description
1 polymer ?
#
loop_
_entity_poly.entity_id
_entity_poly.type
_entity_poly.pdbx_seq_one_letter_code
_entity_poly.pdbx_strand_id
1 'polypeptide(L)'
;MEQDDLARLKHVGVYRKKLLHEHGVTTIRQLHEMPEENLAAIKSIGSHYARMIKNSAAEHYKESQDPLSAGIESSKERKNEETSREFQETMKRIRNSLTRAQEALRPLGKKKYIPFYIDFRKQRKKLKAVLDETDHLQGKLSRKTKKKIIKKTTGLAEFLKKAGRKPRKRNYKKTNREIRSFTGKLRDVIS
;
A
#
# COMPACT_ATOMS: atom_id res chain seq x y z
N MET A 1 10.02 -24.68 13.95
CA MET A 1 8.88 -25.20 14.74
C MET A 1 9.25 -25.02 16.20
N GLU A 2 8.72 -24.00 16.88
CA GLU A 2 8.95 -23.82 18.34
C GLU A 2 8.12 -22.69 18.99
N GLN A 3 7.10 -22.13 18.32
CA GLN A 3 6.34 -20.99 18.86
C GLN A 3 5.30 -21.35 19.93
N ASP A 4 4.95 -22.64 20.08
CA ASP A 4 3.85 -23.12 20.93
C ASP A 4 4.29 -23.86 22.19
N ASP A 5 5.55 -23.74 22.61
CA ASP A 5 6.02 -24.41 23.83
C ASP A 5 5.46 -23.74 25.11
N LEU A 6 4.65 -24.48 25.86
CA LEU A 6 4.10 -24.11 27.17
C LEU A 6 5.18 -23.67 28.18
N ALA A 7 6.43 -24.12 28.03
CA ALA A 7 7.55 -23.72 28.90
C ALA A 7 7.90 -22.22 28.78
N ARG A 8 7.39 -21.51 27.77
CA ARG A 8 7.58 -20.06 27.60
C ARG A 8 6.65 -19.23 28.47
N LEU A 9 5.60 -19.83 29.03
CA LEU A 9 4.65 -19.14 29.88
C LEU A 9 5.20 -18.97 31.29
N LYS A 10 5.03 -17.76 31.83
CA LYS A 10 5.30 -17.49 33.24
C LYS A 10 4.42 -18.43 34.07
N HIS A 11 5.01 -19.00 35.11
CA HIS A 11 4.35 -19.90 36.07
C HIS A 11 4.06 -21.33 35.54
N VAL A 12 4.48 -21.66 34.31
CA VAL A 12 4.46 -23.03 33.76
C VAL A 12 5.87 -23.63 33.78
N GLY A 13 6.26 -24.19 34.92
CA GLY A 13 7.51 -24.96 35.05
C GLY A 13 7.38 -26.39 34.53
N VAL A 14 8.47 -27.16 34.58
CA VAL A 14 8.57 -28.55 34.09
C VAL A 14 7.43 -29.44 34.60
N TYR A 15 7.13 -29.37 35.90
CA TYR A 15 6.07 -30.15 36.53
C TYR A 15 4.67 -29.80 35.98
N ARG A 16 4.35 -28.50 35.87
CA ARG A 16 3.04 -28.05 35.38
C ARG A 16 2.88 -28.27 33.87
N LYS A 17 3.96 -28.17 33.09
CA LYS A 17 3.96 -28.55 31.68
C LYS A 17 3.56 -30.01 31.53
N LYS A 18 4.17 -30.92 32.30
CA LYS A 18 3.83 -32.35 32.27
C LYS A 18 2.36 -32.61 32.60
N LEU A 19 1.84 -31.98 33.66
CA LEU A 19 0.43 -32.10 34.05
C LEU A 19 -0.53 -31.59 32.95
N LEU A 20 -0.20 -30.48 32.30
CA LEU A 20 -0.99 -29.95 31.19
C LEU A 20 -1.02 -30.94 30.01
N HIS A 21 0.13 -31.54 29.67
CA HIS A 21 0.20 -32.59 28.64
C HIS A 21 -0.64 -33.82 29.01
N GLU A 22 -0.60 -34.26 30.27
CA GLU A 22 -1.42 -35.37 30.78
C GLU A 22 -2.93 -35.08 30.72
N HIS A 23 -3.33 -33.81 30.65
CA HIS A 23 -4.71 -33.38 30.49
C HIS A 23 -5.01 -32.86 29.06
N GLY A 24 -4.17 -33.23 28.09
CA GLY A 24 -4.40 -32.97 26.67
C GLY A 24 -4.09 -31.54 26.21
N VAL A 25 -3.57 -30.69 27.10
CA VAL A 25 -3.14 -29.32 26.77
C VAL A 25 -1.68 -29.35 26.40
N THR A 26 -1.41 -29.22 25.11
CA THR A 26 -0.05 -29.32 24.57
C THR A 26 0.45 -28.01 23.98
N THR A 27 -0.44 -27.04 23.77
CA THR A 27 -0.15 -25.75 23.13
C THR A 27 -0.67 -24.57 23.96
N ILE A 28 -0.01 -23.41 23.84
CA ILE A 28 -0.43 -22.15 24.48
C ILE A 28 -1.85 -21.75 24.05
N ARG A 29 -2.21 -22.03 22.79
CA ARG A 29 -3.55 -21.74 22.25
C ARG A 29 -4.65 -22.55 22.95
N GLN A 30 -4.46 -23.87 23.10
CA GLN A 30 -5.41 -24.72 23.84
C GLN A 30 -5.58 -24.25 25.28
N LEU A 31 -4.48 -23.82 25.91
CA LEU A 31 -4.51 -23.28 27.27
C LEU A 31 -5.27 -21.95 27.37
N HIS A 32 -5.15 -21.07 26.36
CA HIS A 32 -5.87 -19.81 26.30
C HIS A 32 -7.39 -20.03 26.12
N GLU A 33 -7.78 -20.93 25.21
CA GLU A 33 -9.17 -21.25 24.88
C GLU A 33 -9.88 -22.04 26.00
N MET A 34 -9.14 -22.81 26.81
CA MET A 34 -9.69 -23.55 27.95
C MET A 34 -10.25 -22.61 29.04
N PRO A 35 -11.46 -22.83 29.59
CA PRO A 35 -11.99 -22.03 30.72
C PRO A 35 -11.08 -22.05 31.97
N GLU A 36 -11.04 -20.95 32.73
CA GLU A 36 -10.21 -20.86 33.96
C GLU A 36 -10.64 -21.92 34.99
N GLU A 37 -11.93 -22.22 35.05
CA GLU A 37 -12.54 -23.19 35.96
C GLU A 37 -12.03 -24.61 35.68
N ASN A 38 -11.89 -24.96 34.40
CA ASN A 38 -11.38 -26.27 33.99
C ASN A 38 -9.89 -26.40 34.30
N LEU A 39 -9.13 -25.32 34.16
CA LEU A 39 -7.72 -25.27 34.53
C LEU A 39 -7.52 -25.30 36.06
N ALA A 40 -8.41 -24.67 36.81
CA ALA A 40 -8.42 -24.66 38.26
C ALA A 40 -8.81 -26.04 38.85
N ALA A 41 -9.63 -26.81 38.14
CA ALA A 41 -10.03 -28.16 38.51
C ALA A 41 -8.89 -29.18 38.44
N ILE A 42 -7.78 -28.85 37.75
CA ILE A 42 -6.59 -29.70 37.72
C ILE A 42 -5.94 -29.73 39.11
N LYS A 43 -5.79 -30.94 39.64
CA LYS A 43 -5.12 -31.18 40.92
C LYS A 43 -3.72 -30.56 40.89
N SER A 44 -3.39 -29.77 41.92
CA SER A 44 -2.13 -29.02 42.06
C SER A 44 -1.97 -27.73 41.23
N ILE A 45 -2.94 -27.35 40.38
CA ILE A 45 -3.01 -25.99 39.82
C ILE A 45 -3.83 -25.11 40.75
N GLY A 46 -5.13 -25.40 40.90
CA GLY A 46 -6.04 -24.58 41.70
C GLY A 46 -6.25 -23.17 41.13
N SER A 47 -7.24 -22.45 41.66
CA SER A 47 -7.71 -21.18 41.08
C SER A 47 -6.62 -20.11 40.97
N HIS A 48 -5.73 -20.02 41.96
CA HIS A 48 -4.66 -19.02 41.96
C HIS A 48 -3.69 -19.21 40.78
N TYR A 49 -3.18 -20.42 40.58
CA TYR A 49 -2.27 -20.68 39.46
C TYR A 49 -3.00 -20.73 38.13
N ALA A 50 -4.26 -21.16 38.09
CA ALA A 50 -5.07 -21.15 36.87
C ALA A 50 -5.14 -19.73 36.28
N ARG A 51 -5.45 -18.74 37.14
CA ARG A 51 -5.50 -17.33 36.76
C ARG A 51 -4.15 -16.80 36.27
N MET A 52 -3.07 -17.10 36.99
CA MET A 52 -1.72 -16.64 36.60
C MET A 52 -1.26 -17.22 35.26
N ILE A 53 -1.52 -18.51 35.04
CA ILE A 53 -1.19 -19.20 33.79
C ILE A 53 -2.03 -18.64 32.64
N LYS A 54 -3.34 -18.43 32.86
CA LYS A 54 -4.26 -17.76 31.92
C LYS A 54 -3.76 -16.36 31.54
N ASN A 55 -3.39 -15.56 32.53
CA ASN A 55 -2.87 -14.21 32.30
C ASN A 55 -1.57 -14.25 31.52
N SER A 56 -0.64 -15.16 31.86
CA SER A 56 0.59 -15.32 31.09
C SER A 56 0.33 -15.82 29.66
N ALA A 57 -0.64 -16.70 29.45
CA ALA A 57 -1.04 -17.16 28.13
C ALA A 57 -1.65 -16.01 27.31
N ALA A 58 -2.48 -15.17 27.93
CA ALA A 58 -3.06 -13.99 27.31
C ALA A 58 -2.01 -12.90 27.02
N GLU A 59 -1.02 -12.69 27.90
CA GLU A 59 0.13 -11.80 27.66
C GLU A 59 0.96 -12.31 26.47
N HIS A 60 1.29 -13.60 26.45
CA HIS A 60 2.01 -14.20 25.33
C HIS A 60 1.19 -14.12 24.03
N TYR A 61 -0.14 -14.24 24.10
CA TYR A 61 -1.03 -14.03 22.95
C TYR A 61 -1.05 -12.56 22.50
N LYS A 62 -1.05 -11.60 23.42
CA LYS A 62 -0.98 -10.16 23.11
C LYS A 62 0.37 -9.75 22.51
N GLU A 63 1.48 -10.27 23.05
CA GLU A 63 2.82 -10.07 22.48
C GLU A 63 3.00 -10.76 21.13
N SER A 64 2.33 -11.90 20.90
CA SER A 64 2.29 -12.53 19.56
C SER A 64 1.23 -11.93 18.62
N GLN A 65 0.37 -11.02 19.12
CA GLN A 65 -0.57 -10.24 18.32
C GLN A 65 -0.07 -8.84 17.89
N ASP A 66 1.22 -8.53 18.10
CA ASP A 66 1.97 -7.60 17.24
C ASP A 66 2.95 -8.36 16.33
N PRO A 67 2.99 -8.08 15.02
CA PRO A 67 1.92 -8.32 14.07
C PRO A 67 2.33 -9.45 13.11
N LEU A 68 2.35 -10.71 13.56
CA LEU A 68 2.68 -11.84 12.69
C LEU A 68 1.50 -12.77 12.36
N SER A 69 0.39 -12.71 13.11
CA SER A 69 -0.82 -13.51 12.81
C SER A 69 -1.96 -12.74 12.10
N ALA A 70 -1.82 -11.44 11.85
CA ALA A 70 -2.63 -10.71 10.85
C ALA A 70 -2.00 -10.80 9.42
N GLY A 71 -1.07 -11.73 9.23
CA GLY A 71 0.02 -11.62 8.25
C GLY A 71 -0.32 -11.79 6.78
N ILE A 72 -1.50 -12.28 6.40
CA ILE A 72 -1.78 -12.57 4.97
C ILE A 72 -2.87 -11.66 4.38
N GLU A 73 -3.87 -11.24 5.17
CA GLU A 73 -4.88 -10.27 4.71
C GLU A 73 -4.47 -8.82 5.00
N SER A 74 -4.06 -8.48 6.24
CA SER A 74 -3.72 -7.09 6.62
C SER A 74 -2.48 -6.53 5.90
N SER A 75 -1.46 -7.36 5.65
CA SER A 75 -0.26 -6.91 4.95
C SER A 75 -0.51 -6.66 3.46
N LYS A 76 -1.45 -7.39 2.83
CA LYS A 76 -1.90 -7.14 1.45
C LYS A 76 -2.82 -5.92 1.38
N GLU A 77 -3.73 -5.77 2.34
CA GLU A 77 -4.64 -4.63 2.43
C GLU A 77 -3.90 -3.32 2.65
N ARG A 78 -3.01 -3.23 3.66
CA ARG A 78 -2.15 -2.04 3.89
C ARG A 78 -1.33 -1.69 2.65
N LYS A 79 -0.75 -2.69 2.00
CA LYS A 79 0.03 -2.52 0.76
C LYS A 79 -0.82 -2.08 -0.42
N ASN A 80 -2.10 -2.48 -0.48
CA ASN A 80 -3.05 -2.07 -1.51
C ASN A 80 -3.52 -0.62 -1.29
N GLU A 81 -3.82 -0.26 -0.04
CA GLU A 81 -4.15 1.10 0.36
C GLU A 81 -3.00 2.06 0.08
N GLU A 82 -1.78 1.71 0.49
CA GLU A 82 -0.58 2.50 0.22
C GLU A 82 -0.37 2.70 -1.28
N THR A 83 -0.51 1.64 -2.09
CA THR A 83 -0.43 1.75 -3.55
C THR A 83 -1.52 2.67 -4.11
N SER A 84 -2.72 2.67 -3.51
CA SER A 84 -3.82 3.52 -3.94
C SER A 84 -3.60 4.99 -3.56
N ARG A 85 -3.06 5.28 -2.37
CA ARG A 85 -2.67 6.64 -1.95
C ARG A 85 -1.56 7.18 -2.85
N GLU A 86 -0.51 6.39 -3.07
CA GLU A 86 0.60 6.73 -3.97
C GLU A 86 0.10 7.02 -5.39
N PHE A 87 -0.86 6.23 -5.88
CA PHE A 87 -1.50 6.44 -7.17
C PHE A 87 -2.20 7.81 -7.25
N GLN A 88 -3.03 8.15 -6.27
CA GLN A 88 -3.74 9.43 -6.22
C GLN A 88 -2.80 10.63 -6.14
N GLU A 89 -1.77 10.55 -5.30
CA GLU A 89 -0.74 11.58 -5.18
C GLU A 89 0.02 11.78 -6.50
N THR A 90 0.35 10.68 -7.17
CA THR A 90 1.02 10.70 -8.47
C THR A 90 0.14 11.35 -9.54
N MET A 91 -1.17 11.04 -9.56
CA MET A 91 -2.14 11.68 -10.46
C MET A 91 -2.27 13.18 -10.20
N LYS A 92 -2.31 13.60 -8.93
CA LYS A 92 -2.29 15.02 -8.55
C LYS A 92 -1.00 15.70 -9.02
N ARG A 93 0.16 15.05 -8.85
CA ARG A 93 1.48 15.57 -9.23
C ARG A 93 1.61 15.80 -10.74
N ILE A 94 1.14 14.88 -11.58
CA ILE A 94 1.20 15.06 -13.04
C ILE A 94 0.25 16.19 -13.50
N ARG A 95 -0.95 16.30 -12.92
CA ARG A 95 -1.89 17.40 -13.22
C ARG A 95 -1.24 18.76 -12.92
N ASN A 96 -0.59 18.90 -11.77
CA ASN A 96 0.14 20.10 -11.40
C ASN A 96 1.30 20.40 -12.37
N SER A 97 2.04 19.36 -12.78
CA SER A 97 3.15 19.49 -13.74
C SER A 97 2.67 19.92 -15.12
N LEU A 98 1.51 19.44 -15.58
CA LEU A 98 0.87 19.87 -16.83
C LEU A 98 0.43 21.33 -16.79
N THR A 99 -0.08 21.81 -15.65
CA THR A 99 -0.44 23.23 -15.48
C THR A 99 0.80 24.11 -15.49
N ARG A 100 1.86 23.75 -14.76
CA ARG A 100 3.14 24.48 -14.78
C ARG A 100 3.76 24.50 -16.17
N ALA A 101 3.74 23.38 -16.88
CA ALA A 101 4.24 23.30 -18.25
C ALA A 101 3.44 24.18 -19.22
N GLN A 102 2.13 24.31 -19.02
CA GLN A 102 1.30 25.21 -19.82
C GLN A 102 1.72 26.67 -19.65
N GLU A 103 1.89 27.13 -18.41
CA GLU A 103 2.31 28.51 -18.14
C GLU A 103 3.70 28.80 -18.73
N ALA A 104 4.66 27.89 -18.51
CA ALA A 104 6.02 28.09 -18.97
C ALA A 104 6.20 27.96 -20.49
N LEU A 105 5.27 27.29 -21.17
CA LEU A 105 5.22 27.21 -22.63
C LEU A 105 4.27 28.25 -23.23
N ARG A 106 3.77 29.23 -22.48
CA ARG A 106 2.94 30.29 -23.03
C ARG A 106 3.79 31.19 -23.97
N PRO A 107 3.38 31.39 -25.23
CA PRO A 107 4.19 32.13 -26.21
C PRO A 107 3.97 33.65 -26.09
N LEU A 108 4.31 34.25 -24.93
CA LEU A 108 4.15 35.68 -24.62
C LEU A 108 4.63 36.58 -25.77
N GLY A 109 3.71 37.05 -26.62
CA GLY A 109 4.00 37.89 -27.80
C GLY A 109 4.72 37.19 -28.98
N LYS A 110 5.05 35.90 -28.90
CA LYS A 110 5.83 35.21 -29.93
C LYS A 110 4.93 34.48 -30.92
N LYS A 111 4.40 35.21 -31.92
CA LYS A 111 3.47 34.69 -32.94
C LYS A 111 3.92 33.37 -33.57
N LYS A 112 5.21 33.23 -33.91
CA LYS A 112 5.81 32.00 -34.49
C LYS A 112 5.65 30.73 -33.64
N TYR A 113 5.32 30.86 -32.35
CA TYR A 113 5.13 29.73 -31.44
C TYR A 113 3.67 29.40 -31.15
N ILE A 114 2.72 30.24 -31.59
CA ILE A 114 1.28 30.03 -31.38
C ILE A 114 0.81 28.68 -31.93
N PRO A 115 1.15 28.25 -33.16
CA PRO A 115 0.70 26.96 -33.68
C PRO A 115 1.17 25.78 -32.81
N PHE A 116 2.43 25.80 -32.37
CA PHE A 116 2.98 24.76 -31.50
C PHE A 116 2.32 24.73 -30.11
N TYR A 117 1.94 25.89 -29.59
CA TYR A 117 1.21 26.00 -28.33
C TYR A 117 -0.23 25.49 -28.44
N ILE A 118 -0.92 25.76 -29.55
CA ILE A 118 -2.27 25.21 -29.81
C ILE A 118 -2.23 23.68 -29.83
N ASP A 119 -1.26 23.10 -30.54
CA ASP A 119 -1.08 21.64 -30.55
C ASP A 119 -0.79 21.08 -29.17
N PHE A 120 0.07 21.74 -28.40
CA PHE A 120 0.34 21.37 -27.02
C PHE A 120 -0.93 21.40 -26.16
N ARG A 121 -1.77 22.45 -26.28
CA ARG A 121 -3.05 22.53 -25.56
C ARG A 121 -3.98 21.39 -25.93
N LYS A 122 -4.06 21.02 -27.22
CA LYS A 122 -4.85 19.87 -27.68
C LYS A 122 -4.37 18.57 -27.04
N GLN A 123 -3.06 18.31 -27.05
CA GLN A 123 -2.50 17.09 -26.43
C GLN A 123 -2.67 17.06 -24.91
N ARG A 124 -2.47 18.20 -24.23
CA ARG A 124 -2.71 18.34 -22.79
C ARG A 124 -4.16 18.03 -22.44
N LYS A 125 -5.13 18.55 -23.20
CA LYS A 125 -6.57 18.26 -22.98
C LYS A 125 -6.87 16.77 -23.12
N LYS A 126 -6.35 16.12 -24.18
CA LYS A 126 -6.48 14.68 -24.37
C LYS A 126 -5.91 13.89 -23.19
N LEU A 127 -4.69 14.21 -22.78
CA LEU A 127 -4.06 13.55 -21.65
C LEU A 127 -4.87 13.75 -20.35
N LYS A 128 -5.37 14.97 -20.10
CA LYS A 128 -6.19 15.24 -18.92
C LYS A 128 -7.42 14.33 -18.88
N ALA A 129 -8.13 14.19 -20.01
CA ALA A 129 -9.30 13.32 -20.09
C ALA A 129 -8.96 11.86 -19.75
N VAL A 130 -7.86 11.32 -20.32
CA VAL A 130 -7.45 9.93 -20.02
C VAL A 130 -7.00 9.78 -18.56
N LEU A 131 -6.33 10.79 -17.98
CA LEU A 131 -5.98 10.77 -16.56
C LEU A 131 -7.23 10.73 -15.67
N ASP A 132 -8.25 11.52 -16.00
CA ASP A 132 -9.50 11.57 -15.23
C ASP A 132 -10.27 10.24 -15.35
N GLU A 133 -10.34 9.65 -16.54
CA GLU A 133 -10.88 8.30 -16.76
C GLU A 133 -10.11 7.22 -15.97
N THR A 134 -8.77 7.28 -15.97
CA THR A 134 -7.93 6.36 -15.20
C THR A 134 -8.18 6.50 -13.68
N ASP A 135 -8.39 7.73 -13.20
CA ASP A 135 -8.69 8.02 -11.79
C ASP A 135 -10.06 7.45 -11.38
N HIS A 136 -11.07 7.54 -12.26
CA HIS A 136 -12.38 6.91 -12.05
C HIS A 136 -12.31 5.39 -12.03
N LEU A 137 -11.47 4.79 -12.88
CA LEU A 137 -11.30 3.34 -12.95
C LEU A 137 -10.36 2.77 -11.89
N GLN A 138 -9.73 3.61 -11.05
CA GLN A 138 -8.67 3.18 -10.14
C GLN A 138 -9.09 2.07 -9.16
N GLY A 139 -10.37 2.00 -8.77
CA GLY A 139 -10.89 0.94 -7.92
C GLY A 139 -10.90 -0.44 -8.59
N LYS A 140 -10.97 -0.47 -9.92
CA LYS A 140 -11.00 -1.69 -10.74
C LYS A 140 -9.62 -2.13 -11.21
N LEU A 141 -8.60 -1.27 -11.07
CA LEU A 141 -7.24 -1.56 -11.52
C LEU A 141 -6.50 -2.48 -10.55
N SER A 142 -5.86 -3.52 -11.09
CA SER A 142 -4.96 -4.37 -10.32
C SER A 142 -3.79 -3.56 -9.73
N ARG A 143 -3.25 -4.01 -8.60
CA ARG A 143 -2.08 -3.40 -7.96
C ARG A 143 -0.87 -3.29 -8.92
N LYS A 144 -0.62 -4.34 -9.70
CA LYS A 144 0.47 -4.39 -10.69
C LYS A 144 0.27 -3.31 -11.76
N THR A 145 -0.97 -3.12 -12.20
CA THR A 145 -1.34 -2.06 -13.16
C THR A 145 -1.13 -0.68 -12.57
N LYS A 146 -1.60 -0.42 -11.33
CA LYS A 146 -1.39 0.84 -10.61
C LYS A 146 0.10 1.20 -10.54
N LYS A 147 0.97 0.26 -10.13
CA LYS A 147 2.43 0.49 -10.07
C LYS A 147 3.05 0.84 -11.43
N LYS A 148 2.63 0.16 -12.51
CA LYS A 148 3.11 0.48 -13.87
C LYS A 148 2.71 1.90 -14.29
N ILE A 149 1.48 2.30 -13.97
CA ILE A 149 0.98 3.66 -14.25
C ILE A 149 1.78 4.66 -13.43
N ILE A 150 1.93 4.47 -12.11
CA ILE A 150 2.71 5.33 -11.22
C ILE A 150 4.11 5.60 -11.81
N LYS A 151 4.86 4.54 -12.14
CA LYS A 151 6.22 4.68 -12.70
C LYS A 151 6.25 5.53 -13.97
N LYS A 152 5.33 5.30 -14.91
CA LYS A 152 5.26 6.07 -16.17
C LYS A 152 4.84 7.52 -15.89
N THR A 153 3.87 7.74 -15.01
CA THR A 153 3.35 9.06 -14.65
C THR A 153 4.42 9.91 -13.97
N THR A 154 5.19 9.33 -13.05
CA THR A 154 6.31 9.99 -12.38
C THR A 154 7.38 10.42 -13.38
N GLY A 155 7.73 9.55 -14.33
CA GLY A 155 8.67 9.87 -15.41
C GLY A 155 8.19 11.05 -16.27
N LEU A 156 6.92 11.08 -16.65
CA LEU A 156 6.35 12.22 -17.40
C LEU A 156 6.34 13.51 -16.55
N ALA A 157 5.99 13.43 -15.26
CA ALA A 157 5.95 14.60 -14.38
C ALA A 157 7.33 15.26 -14.24
N GLU A 158 8.37 14.45 -14.07
CA GLU A 158 9.76 14.94 -14.04
C GLU A 158 10.20 15.52 -15.38
N PHE A 159 9.84 14.86 -16.48
CA PHE A 159 10.10 15.37 -17.82
C PHE A 159 9.46 16.75 -18.02
N LEU A 160 8.18 16.92 -17.67
CA LEU A 160 7.45 18.19 -17.80
C LEU A 160 8.08 19.30 -16.96
N LYS A 161 8.54 18.98 -15.74
CA LYS A 161 9.28 19.91 -14.87
C LYS A 161 10.58 20.42 -15.53
N LYS A 162 11.26 19.58 -16.32
CA LYS A 162 12.52 19.94 -17.00
C LYS A 162 12.28 20.62 -18.36
N ALA A 163 11.35 20.10 -19.17
CA ALA A 163 11.11 20.54 -20.54
C ALA A 163 10.26 21.81 -20.65
N GLY A 164 9.36 22.04 -19.69
CA GLY A 164 8.51 23.23 -19.62
C GLY A 164 9.23 24.45 -19.04
N ARG A 165 10.39 24.84 -19.57
CA ARG A 165 11.13 26.03 -19.05
C ARG A 165 11.03 27.26 -19.94
N LYS A 166 10.99 27.09 -21.27
CA LYS A 166 10.87 28.22 -22.23
C LYS A 166 10.12 27.81 -23.49
N PRO A 167 9.33 28.72 -24.10
CA PRO A 167 8.66 28.49 -25.38
C PRO A 167 9.69 28.49 -26.51
N ARG A 168 10.13 27.30 -26.92
CA ARG A 168 11.01 27.05 -28.07
C ARG A 168 10.41 25.92 -28.90
N LYS A 169 10.51 25.98 -30.23
CA LYS A 169 9.99 24.95 -31.16
C LYS A 169 10.40 23.52 -30.75
N ARG A 170 11.67 23.32 -30.38
CA ARG A 170 12.20 22.03 -29.91
C ARG A 170 11.49 21.51 -28.65
N ASN A 171 11.17 22.40 -27.72
CA ASN A 171 10.54 22.05 -26.46
C ASN A 171 9.08 21.62 -26.69
N TYR A 172 8.33 22.34 -27.53
CA TYR A 172 6.97 21.90 -27.90
C TYR A 172 6.96 20.55 -28.59
N LYS A 173 7.84 20.34 -29.58
CA LYS A 173 7.93 19.05 -30.29
C LYS A 173 8.23 17.90 -29.33
N LYS A 174 9.23 18.08 -28.44
CA LYS A 174 9.62 17.06 -27.46
C LYS A 174 8.48 16.79 -26.48
N THR A 175 7.87 17.83 -25.93
CA THR A 175 6.76 17.70 -24.98
C THR A 175 5.53 17.06 -25.60
N ASN A 176 5.16 17.44 -26.83
CA ASN A 176 4.02 16.85 -27.52
C ASN A 176 4.24 15.38 -27.84
N ARG A 177 5.46 15.00 -28.26
CA ARG A 177 5.81 13.59 -28.50
C ARG A 177 5.67 12.77 -27.21
N GLU A 178 6.21 13.28 -26.10
CA GLU A 178 6.18 12.58 -24.83
C GLU A 178 4.75 12.45 -24.29
N ILE A 179 3.96 13.53 -24.34
CA ILE A 179 2.55 13.50 -23.94
C ILE A 179 1.77 12.48 -24.79
N ARG A 180 1.91 12.50 -26.12
CA ARG A 180 1.21 11.54 -27.01
C ARG A 180 1.58 10.09 -26.70
N SER A 181 2.88 9.82 -26.57
CA SER A 181 3.42 8.51 -26.21
C SER A 181 2.83 8.01 -24.89
N PHE A 182 2.81 8.87 -23.87
CA PHE A 182 2.25 8.54 -22.58
C PHE A 182 0.73 8.35 -22.63
N THR A 183 -0.01 9.21 -23.35
CA THR A 183 -1.47 9.07 -23.52
C THR A 183 -1.84 7.74 -24.18
N GLY A 184 -1.14 7.34 -25.24
CA GLY A 184 -1.36 6.02 -25.88
C GLY A 184 -1.10 4.88 -24.89
N LYS A 185 0.07 4.90 -24.23
CA LYS A 185 0.43 3.92 -23.21
C LYS A 185 -0.50 3.86 -22.01
N LEU A 186 -1.23 4.93 -21.71
CA LEU A 186 -2.21 4.97 -20.63
C LEU A 186 -3.53 4.34 -21.10
N ARG A 187 -3.97 4.67 -22.33
CA ARG A 187 -5.13 4.04 -22.99
C ARG A 187 -4.98 2.53 -23.10
N ASP A 188 -3.84 2.05 -23.59
CA ASP A 188 -3.58 0.61 -23.74
C ASP A 188 -3.62 -0.16 -22.40
N VAL A 189 -3.55 0.55 -21.28
CA VAL A 189 -3.57 -0.04 -19.94
C VAL A 189 -4.97 -0.01 -19.32
N ILE A 190 -5.86 0.89 -19.79
CA ILE A 190 -7.23 1.05 -19.28
C ILE A 190 -8.30 0.51 -20.22
N SER A 191 -7.98 0.32 -21.52
CA SER A 191 -8.80 -0.39 -22.51
C SER A 191 -8.72 -1.90 -22.28
#